data_AF-A0A099S0U6-F1
#
_entry.id   AF-A0A099S0U6-F1
#
_cell.length_a   1.000
_cell.length_b   1.000
_cell.length_c   1.000
_cell.angle_alpha   90.00
_cell.angle_beta   90.00
_cell.angle_gamma   90.00
#
_symmetry.space_group_name_H-M   'P 1'
#
loop_
_entity.id
_entity.type
_entity.pdbx_description
1 polymer ?
#
loop_
_entity_poly.entity_id
_entity_poly.type
_entity_poly.pdbx_seq_one_letter_code
_entity_poly.pdbx_strand_id
1 'polypeptide(L)'
;MKNLIFKKTYIVFFLITIFAFIYFTINKNSTPFEPIQKRYTMVDDHQLISTKETKDGVMVYSVGKVNNNKDNIYFVDMVNKSIIGYKWLGGGGHINRGYRENENFIFSAQLLNEEQNINPILFGILLDENIKKIDVRTSRGFFDSIIYDGENRNENFYVISFKNNVSNETYFIFTVWYKSGKSLEFSITGEEVNKFQRGGMLYFYEENIQ
;
A
#
# COMPACT_ATOMS: atom_id res chain seq x y z
N MET A 1 -59.57 -5.03 -20.35
CA MET A 1 -58.26 -4.47 -20.81
C MET A 1 -57.59 -3.53 -19.80
N LYS A 2 -58.26 -2.49 -19.27
CA LYS A 2 -57.66 -1.53 -18.31
C LYS A 2 -57.02 -2.19 -17.07
N ASN A 3 -57.69 -3.14 -16.41
CA ASN A 3 -57.16 -3.84 -15.23
C ASN A 3 -55.87 -4.65 -15.49
N LEU A 4 -55.66 -5.14 -16.71
CA LEU A 4 -54.45 -5.89 -17.06
C LEU A 4 -53.25 -4.95 -17.25
N ILE A 5 -53.50 -3.76 -17.81
CA ILE A 5 -52.50 -2.71 -17.99
C ILE A 5 -52.09 -2.15 -16.62
N PHE A 6 -53.06 -1.81 -15.75
CA PHE A 6 -52.78 -1.36 -14.39
C PHE A 6 -51.96 -2.38 -13.58
N LYS A 7 -52.32 -3.67 -13.60
CA LYS A 7 -51.54 -4.72 -12.91
C LYS A 7 -50.11 -4.84 -13.44
N LYS A 8 -49.91 -4.75 -14.76
CA LYS A 8 -48.57 -4.76 -15.37
C LYS A 8 -47.76 -3.52 -14.99
N THR A 9 -48.38 -2.34 -14.95
CA THR A 9 -47.72 -1.09 -14.53
C THR A 9 -47.28 -1.15 -13.06
N TYR A 10 -48.09 -1.70 -12.16
CA TYR A 10 -47.72 -1.89 -10.75
C TYR A 10 -46.55 -2.86 -10.58
N ILE A 11 -46.52 -3.97 -11.34
CA ILE A 11 -45.41 -4.93 -11.30
C ILE A 11 -44.11 -4.28 -11.78
N VAL A 12 -44.17 -3.49 -12.86
CA VAL A 12 -43.00 -2.76 -13.37
C VAL A 12 -42.50 -1.74 -12.34
N PHE A 13 -43.40 -0.96 -11.73
CA PHE A 13 -43.03 0.00 -10.69
C PHE A 13 -42.41 -0.70 -9.47
N PHE A 14 -42.98 -1.82 -9.02
CA PHE A 14 -42.46 -2.60 -7.91
C PHE A 14 -41.05 -3.17 -8.20
N LEU A 15 -40.82 -3.67 -9.42
CA LEU A 15 -39.51 -4.13 -9.84
C LEU A 15 -38.49 -2.98 -9.90
N ILE A 16 -38.86 -1.81 -10.44
CA ILE A 16 -37.99 -0.63 -10.46
C ILE A 16 -37.64 -0.21 -9.03
N THR A 17 -38.59 -0.23 -8.09
CA THR A 17 -38.31 0.10 -6.69
C THR A 17 -37.39 -0.91 -6.04
N ILE A 18 -37.55 -2.22 -6.32
CA ILE A 18 -36.62 -3.26 -5.84
C ILE A 18 -35.23 -3.06 -6.43
N PHE A 19 -35.11 -2.82 -7.73
CA PHE A 19 -33.81 -2.58 -8.37
C PHE A 19 -33.15 -1.30 -7.87
N ALA A 20 -33.90 -0.23 -7.68
CA ALA A 20 -33.40 1.00 -7.07
C ALA A 20 -32.96 0.76 -5.63
N PHE A 21 -33.75 0.04 -4.83
CA PHE A 21 -33.40 -0.29 -3.45
C PHE A 21 -32.14 -1.16 -3.37
N ILE A 22 -32.04 -2.21 -4.20
CA ILE A 22 -30.85 -3.05 -4.31
C ILE A 22 -29.65 -2.20 -4.75
N TYR A 23 -29.80 -1.36 -5.78
CA TYR A 23 -28.75 -0.46 -6.25
C TYR A 23 -28.27 0.49 -5.15
N PHE A 24 -29.19 1.13 -4.42
CA PHE A 24 -28.86 2.03 -3.31
C PHE A 24 -28.26 1.32 -2.10
N THR A 25 -28.68 0.07 -1.82
CA THR A 25 -28.17 -0.72 -0.69
C THR A 25 -26.77 -1.24 -0.98
N ILE A 26 -26.52 -1.65 -2.23
CA ILE A 26 -25.23 -2.17 -2.67
C ILE A 26 -24.21 -1.02 -2.88
N ASN A 27 -24.63 0.13 -3.41
CA ASN A 27 -23.75 1.30 -3.57
C ASN A 27 -23.59 2.14 -2.30
N LYS A 28 -24.23 1.76 -1.17
CA LYS A 28 -24.12 2.53 0.06
C LYS A 28 -22.72 2.36 0.66
N ASN A 29 -21.92 3.42 0.56
CA ASN A 29 -20.82 3.77 1.46
C ASN A 29 -19.63 2.81 1.57
N SER A 30 -19.46 1.79 0.72
CA SER A 30 -18.23 0.98 0.81
C SER A 30 -17.02 1.86 0.48
N THR A 31 -16.20 2.17 1.47
CA THR A 31 -14.94 2.86 1.25
C THR A 31 -13.89 1.87 0.72
N PRO A 32 -12.89 2.32 -0.04
CA PRO A 32 -11.78 1.44 -0.44
C PRO A 32 -11.02 0.87 0.78
N PHE A 33 -11.11 1.50 1.95
CA PHE A 33 -10.45 1.05 3.17
C PHE A 33 -11.18 -0.09 3.91
N GLU A 34 -12.51 -0.16 3.84
CA GLU A 34 -13.30 -1.20 4.51
C GLU A 34 -12.85 -2.65 4.30
N PRO A 35 -12.59 -3.13 3.05
CA PRO A 35 -12.15 -4.51 2.86
C PRO A 35 -10.77 -4.80 3.48
N ILE A 36 -9.94 -3.77 3.66
CA ILE A 36 -8.61 -3.88 4.27
C ILE A 36 -8.74 -3.94 5.79
N GLN A 37 -9.53 -3.04 6.37
CA GLN A 37 -9.80 -3.02 7.81
C GLN A 37 -10.39 -4.35 8.32
N LYS A 38 -11.26 -5.00 7.53
CA LYS A 38 -11.85 -6.30 7.87
C LYS A 38 -10.85 -7.47 7.77
N ARG A 39 -9.80 -7.33 6.96
CA ARG A 39 -8.81 -8.38 6.71
C ARG A 39 -7.79 -8.46 7.85
N TYR A 40 -7.31 -7.33 8.31
CA TYR A 40 -6.25 -7.25 9.30
C TYR A 40 -6.83 -7.20 10.72
N THR A 41 -7.36 -8.32 11.20
CA THR A 41 -7.91 -8.41 12.57
C THR A 41 -6.84 -8.52 13.66
N MET A 42 -5.56 -8.58 13.28
CA MET A 42 -4.43 -8.71 14.20
C MET A 42 -3.78 -7.37 14.54
N VAL A 43 -4.30 -6.26 14.00
CA VAL A 43 -3.80 -4.92 14.30
C VAL A 43 -4.82 -4.14 15.11
N ASP A 44 -4.31 -3.36 16.05
CA ASP A 44 -5.08 -2.37 16.81
C ASP A 44 -5.05 -1.03 16.06
N ASP A 45 -6.03 -0.16 16.32
CA ASP A 45 -6.10 1.21 15.78
C ASP A 45 -5.80 1.32 14.26
N HIS A 46 -6.38 0.44 13.42
CA HIS A 46 -6.16 0.48 11.97
C HIS A 46 -6.78 1.73 11.33
N GLN A 47 -5.93 2.65 10.88
CA GLN A 47 -6.29 3.95 10.34
C GLN A 47 -5.86 4.11 8.88
N LEU A 48 -6.70 4.80 8.10
CA LEU A 48 -6.40 5.19 6.73
C LEU A 48 -5.44 6.38 6.73
N ILE A 49 -4.32 6.26 5.99
CA ILE A 49 -3.40 7.39 5.71
C ILE A 49 -3.89 8.14 4.47
N SER A 50 -4.02 7.42 3.35
CA SER A 50 -4.36 8.03 2.06
C SER A 50 -4.85 6.98 1.05
N THR A 51 -5.47 7.44 -0.03
CA THR A 51 -5.84 6.61 -1.18
C THR A 51 -5.34 7.24 -2.47
N LYS A 52 -5.07 6.41 -3.48
CA LYS A 52 -4.65 6.85 -4.80
C LYS A 52 -5.29 5.98 -5.87
N GLU A 53 -6.05 6.59 -6.77
CA GLU A 53 -6.61 5.90 -7.93
C GLU A 53 -5.51 5.53 -8.94
N THR A 54 -5.62 4.32 -9.50
CA THR A 54 -4.76 3.80 -10.56
C THR A 54 -5.63 3.19 -11.65
N LYS A 55 -5.02 2.82 -12.77
CA LYS A 55 -5.72 2.09 -13.85
C LYS A 55 -6.22 0.70 -13.41
N ASP A 56 -5.62 0.13 -12.37
CA ASP A 56 -5.86 -1.26 -11.92
C ASP A 56 -6.77 -1.31 -10.67
N GLY A 57 -7.00 -0.18 -10.01
CA GLY A 57 -7.83 -0.09 -8.81
C GLY A 57 -7.56 1.18 -7.99
N VAL A 58 -7.83 1.09 -6.69
CA VAL A 58 -7.49 2.11 -5.69
C VAL A 58 -6.42 1.55 -4.79
N MET A 59 -5.27 2.22 -4.75
CA MET A 59 -4.25 2.01 -3.74
C MET A 59 -4.70 2.62 -2.43
N VAL A 60 -4.49 1.89 -1.35
CA VAL A 60 -4.84 2.28 0.00
C VAL A 60 -3.60 2.17 0.86
N TYR A 61 -3.25 3.29 1.47
CA TYR A 61 -2.15 3.42 2.41
C TYR A 61 -2.75 3.52 3.81
N SER A 62 -2.34 2.65 4.71
CA SER A 62 -2.90 2.62 6.06
C SER A 62 -1.84 2.24 7.10
N VAL A 63 -2.12 2.52 8.36
CA VAL A 63 -1.27 2.16 9.50
C VAL A 63 -2.10 1.46 10.56
N GLY A 64 -1.54 0.43 11.17
CA GLY A 64 -2.09 -0.20 12.36
C GLY A 64 -1.00 -0.36 13.42
N LYS A 65 -1.43 -0.66 14.64
CA LYS A 65 -0.55 -0.93 15.76
C LYS A 65 -0.45 -2.42 16.02
N VAL A 66 0.75 -2.88 16.37
CA VAL A 66 1.04 -4.27 16.74
C VAL A 66 1.89 -4.31 18.01
N ASN A 67 2.10 -5.51 18.55
CA ASN A 67 2.95 -5.75 19.73
C ASN A 67 2.56 -4.89 20.95
N ASN A 68 1.25 -4.84 21.26
CA ASN A 68 0.68 -4.03 22.34
C ASN A 68 0.95 -2.53 22.17
N ASN A 69 0.66 -1.98 20.98
CA ASN A 69 0.84 -0.57 20.64
C ASN A 69 2.28 -0.05 20.71
N LYS A 70 3.28 -0.94 20.67
CA LYS A 70 4.69 -0.56 20.65
C LYS A 70 5.20 -0.26 19.25
N ASP A 71 4.66 -0.96 18.27
CA ASP A 71 5.15 -0.92 16.89
C ASP A 71 4.01 -0.56 15.95
N ASN A 72 4.37 0.14 14.87
CA ASN A 72 3.46 0.49 13.78
C ASN A 72 3.72 -0.44 12.61
N ILE A 73 2.66 -0.92 11.99
CA ILE A 73 2.71 -1.63 10.71
C ILE A 73 2.05 -0.77 9.64
N TYR A 74 2.81 -0.48 8.59
CA TYR A 74 2.37 0.33 7.46
C TYR A 74 1.98 -0.59 6.31
N PHE A 75 0.79 -0.37 5.77
CA PHE A 75 0.19 -1.21 4.74
C PHE A 75 0.09 -0.47 3.41
N VAL A 76 0.31 -1.23 2.35
CA VAL A 76 -0.01 -0.86 0.96
C VAL A 76 -0.88 -1.97 0.41
N ASP A 77 -2.13 -1.64 0.15
CA ASP A 77 -3.12 -2.57 -0.37
C ASP A 77 -3.76 -2.00 -1.63
N MET A 78 -4.12 -2.88 -2.56
CA MET A 78 -4.93 -2.50 -3.71
C MET A 78 -6.31 -3.12 -3.61
N VAL A 79 -7.32 -2.30 -3.89
CA VAL A 79 -8.70 -2.73 -3.97
C VAL A 79 -9.28 -2.34 -5.32
N ASN A 80 -10.24 -3.11 -5.83
CA ASN A 80 -10.97 -2.77 -7.03
C ASN A 80 -12.45 -2.57 -6.71
N LYS A 81 -13.05 -1.57 -7.34
CA LYS A 81 -14.48 -1.29 -7.21
C LYS A 81 -15.27 -2.23 -8.11
N SER A 82 -16.14 -3.02 -7.51
CA SER A 82 -17.12 -3.83 -8.22
C SER A 82 -18.53 -3.24 -8.03
N ILE A 83 -19.51 -3.84 -8.71
CA ILE A 83 -20.93 -3.49 -8.53
C ILE A 83 -21.34 -3.68 -7.06
N ILE A 84 -20.71 -4.62 -6.33
CA ILE A 84 -21.04 -4.96 -4.94
C ILE A 84 -20.16 -4.29 -3.88
N GLY A 85 -19.36 -3.29 -4.27
CA GLY A 85 -18.42 -2.58 -3.41
C GLY A 85 -16.96 -2.92 -3.71
N TYR A 86 -16.06 -2.54 -2.82
CA TYR A 86 -14.62 -2.76 -2.99
C TYR A 86 -14.19 -4.18 -2.62
N LYS A 87 -13.37 -4.80 -3.47
CA LYS A 87 -12.73 -6.09 -3.23
C LYS A 87 -11.23 -5.91 -3.17
N TRP A 88 -10.60 -6.48 -2.15
CA TRP A 88 -9.14 -6.57 -2.04
C TRP A 88 -8.56 -7.43 -3.17
N LEU A 89 -7.56 -6.88 -3.85
CA LEU A 89 -6.80 -7.56 -4.91
C LEU A 89 -5.49 -8.14 -4.37
N GLY A 90 -4.86 -7.42 -3.46
CA GLY A 90 -3.61 -7.83 -2.84
C GLY A 90 -3.10 -6.73 -1.91
N GLY A 91 -2.03 -7.04 -1.19
CA GLY A 91 -1.27 -6.06 -0.43
C GLY A 91 -0.26 -6.71 0.49
N GLY A 92 0.40 -5.87 1.28
CA GLY A 92 1.25 -6.30 2.36
C GLY A 92 1.48 -5.18 3.36
N GLY A 93 2.04 -5.56 4.50
CA GLY A 93 2.36 -4.66 5.58
C GLY A 93 3.79 -4.83 6.02
N HIS A 94 4.41 -3.73 6.43
CA HIS A 94 5.78 -3.67 6.91
C HIS A 94 5.82 -3.02 8.29
N ILE A 95 6.45 -3.70 9.26
CA ILE A 95 6.55 -3.22 10.64
C ILE A 95 7.72 -2.23 10.75
N ASN A 96 7.55 -1.14 11.49
CA ASN A 96 8.57 -0.11 11.71
C ASN A 96 9.79 -0.59 12.51
N ARG A 97 9.79 -1.83 13.02
CA ARG A 97 10.93 -2.49 13.67
C ARG A 97 11.13 -3.90 13.12
N GLY A 98 12.39 -4.34 13.05
CA GLY A 98 12.74 -5.68 12.58
C GLY A 98 12.18 -6.79 13.49
N TYR A 99 11.94 -7.97 12.90
CA TYR A 99 11.46 -9.18 13.61
C TYR A 99 12.44 -9.70 14.69
N ARG A 100 13.67 -9.18 14.70
CA ARG A 100 14.69 -9.38 15.73
C ARG A 100 15.05 -7.98 16.23
N GLU A 101 15.34 -7.84 17.51
CA GLU A 101 15.61 -6.60 18.28
C GLU A 101 16.80 -5.72 17.76
N ASN A 102 17.12 -5.77 16.46
CA ASN A 102 18.08 -4.88 15.81
C ASN A 102 17.42 -3.53 15.55
N GLU A 103 17.62 -2.61 16.50
CA GLU A 103 17.11 -1.24 16.46
C GLU A 103 17.94 -0.31 15.55
N ASN A 104 19.06 -0.77 14.99
CA ASN A 104 20.09 0.09 14.35
C ASN A 104 20.11 0.05 12.81
N PHE A 105 19.02 -0.33 12.13
CA PHE A 105 18.96 -0.20 10.67
C PHE A 105 18.56 1.24 10.30
N ILE A 106 19.15 1.79 9.23
CA ILE A 106 18.78 3.10 8.68
C ILE A 106 17.37 3.02 8.09
N PHE A 107 17.14 1.99 7.27
CA PHE A 107 15.84 1.75 6.69
C PHE A 107 15.59 0.33 6.21
N SER A 108 14.34 0.03 5.88
CA SER A 108 13.93 -1.25 5.35
C SER A 108 13.07 -1.10 4.10
N ALA A 109 13.13 -2.10 3.22
CA ALA A 109 12.35 -2.11 1.99
C ALA A 109 11.71 -3.48 1.80
N GLN A 110 10.49 -3.47 1.28
CA GLN A 110 9.82 -4.69 0.86
C GLN A 110 9.21 -4.48 -0.51
N LEU A 111 9.41 -5.44 -1.42
CA LEU A 111 8.63 -5.44 -2.64
C LEU A 111 7.26 -6.05 -2.41
N LEU A 112 6.20 -5.39 -2.90
CA LEU A 112 4.95 -6.10 -3.15
C LEU A 112 5.02 -6.65 -4.57
N ASN A 113 4.96 -7.98 -4.70
CA ASN A 113 5.31 -8.67 -5.94
C ASN A 113 4.10 -8.87 -6.87
N GLU A 114 4.39 -9.33 -8.09
CA GLU A 114 3.44 -9.47 -9.19
C GLU A 114 2.34 -10.52 -9.01
N GLU A 115 2.54 -11.52 -8.14
CA GLU A 115 1.47 -12.50 -7.88
C GLU A 115 0.23 -11.83 -7.27
N GLN A 116 0.40 -10.60 -6.76
CA GLN A 116 -0.64 -9.76 -6.18
C GLN A 116 -1.14 -8.65 -7.14
N ASN A 117 -0.50 -8.49 -8.31
CA ASN A 117 -0.77 -7.46 -9.35
C ASN A 117 -0.80 -6.01 -8.83
N ILE A 118 -0.01 -5.68 -7.80
CA ILE A 118 -0.02 -4.34 -7.18
C ILE A 118 1.20 -3.55 -7.62
N ASN A 119 0.94 -2.43 -8.28
CA ASN A 119 1.87 -1.32 -8.34
C ASN A 119 1.32 -0.27 -7.37
N PRO A 120 2.03 0.13 -6.29
CA PRO A 120 3.49 0.20 -6.12
C PRO A 120 4.15 -0.68 -5.04
N ILE A 121 5.50 -0.65 -5.07
CA ILE A 121 6.48 -1.18 -4.12
C ILE A 121 6.37 -0.48 -2.76
N LEU A 122 6.45 -1.25 -1.66
CA LEU A 122 6.47 -0.79 -0.28
C LEU A 122 7.84 -0.18 0.10
N PHE A 123 7.83 0.96 0.78
CA PHE A 123 8.97 1.42 1.56
C PHE A 123 8.52 1.43 3.02
N GLY A 124 9.37 0.91 3.90
CA GLY A 124 9.20 1.05 5.34
C GLY A 124 10.44 1.72 5.92
N ILE A 125 10.39 3.02 6.14
CA ILE A 125 11.32 3.73 7.02
C ILE A 125 10.40 4.38 8.08
N LEU A 126 10.69 4.40 9.39
CA LEU A 126 11.75 5.24 9.95
C LEU A 126 12.20 4.97 11.37
N LEU A 127 13.48 5.30 11.55
CA LEU A 127 13.98 6.09 12.66
C LEU A 127 14.88 7.24 12.13
N ASP A 128 14.37 8.25 11.41
CA ASP A 128 15.09 9.54 11.25
C ASP A 128 14.23 10.68 10.65
N GLU A 129 13.77 11.62 11.49
CA GLU A 129 13.08 12.85 11.07
C GLU A 129 13.89 13.71 10.06
N ASN A 130 15.18 13.45 9.91
CA ASN A 130 16.07 14.17 9.01
C ASN A 130 16.06 13.64 7.58
N ILE A 131 15.40 12.53 7.26
CA ILE A 131 15.27 12.10 5.86
C ILE A 131 14.30 13.05 5.14
N LYS A 132 14.76 13.59 4.02
CA LYS A 132 14.02 14.50 3.14
C LYS A 132 13.28 13.74 2.03
N LYS A 133 13.93 12.77 1.40
CA LYS A 133 13.35 11.93 0.34
C LYS A 133 14.21 10.69 0.08
N ILE A 134 13.64 9.72 -0.60
CA ILE A 134 14.34 8.55 -1.13
C ILE A 134 14.07 8.48 -2.63
N ASP A 135 15.12 8.26 -3.40
CA ASP A 135 15.02 7.97 -4.82
C ASP A 135 15.47 6.53 -5.08
N VAL A 136 14.85 5.85 -6.03
CA VAL A 136 15.32 4.54 -6.49
C VAL A 136 15.68 4.59 -7.96
N ARG A 137 16.91 4.17 -8.25
CA ARG A 137 17.41 3.93 -9.60
C ARG A 137 17.34 2.44 -9.93
N THR A 138 16.76 2.12 -11.08
CA THR A 138 16.78 0.79 -11.68
C THR A 138 17.34 0.85 -13.10
N SER A 139 17.42 -0.29 -13.79
CA SER A 139 17.82 -0.32 -15.20
C SER A 139 16.89 0.48 -16.12
N ARG A 140 15.67 0.78 -15.66
CA ARG A 140 14.62 1.45 -16.42
C ARG A 140 14.44 2.93 -16.11
N GLY A 141 15.17 3.46 -15.12
CA GLY A 141 15.16 4.88 -14.79
C GLY A 141 15.19 5.18 -13.30
N PHE A 142 14.78 6.40 -12.97
CA PHE A 142 14.72 6.92 -11.61
C PHE A 142 13.27 7.10 -11.17
N PHE A 143 13.00 6.78 -9.92
CA PHE A 143 11.67 6.85 -9.31
C PHE A 143 11.77 7.55 -7.95
N ASP A 144 11.04 8.65 -7.80
CA ASP A 144 10.94 9.37 -6.54
C ASP A 144 9.90 8.73 -5.60
N SER A 145 10.14 8.88 -4.29
CA SER A 145 9.17 8.54 -3.26
C SER A 145 8.10 9.61 -3.06
N ILE A 146 6.89 9.14 -2.80
CA ILE A 146 5.83 9.90 -2.15
C ILE A 146 6.00 9.71 -0.65
N ILE A 147 5.91 10.80 0.11
CA ILE A 147 6.10 10.81 1.55
C ILE A 147 4.75 11.08 2.19
N TYR A 148 4.38 10.24 3.16
CA TYR A 148 3.23 10.42 4.03
C TYR A 148 3.70 10.60 5.46
N ASP A 149 3.00 11.40 6.24
CA ASP A 149 3.24 11.48 7.68
C ASP A 149 2.88 10.12 8.32
N GLY A 150 3.76 9.60 9.16
CA GLY A 150 3.47 8.42 9.98
C GLY A 150 2.61 8.77 11.19
N GLU A 151 2.18 7.74 11.94
CA GLU A 151 1.34 7.93 13.13
C GLU A 151 2.10 8.66 14.26
N ASN A 152 3.42 8.46 14.34
CA ASN A 152 4.31 9.11 15.31
C ASN A 152 5.02 10.32 14.68
N ARG A 153 5.25 11.38 15.46
CA ARG A 153 5.86 12.66 14.99
C ARG A 153 7.26 12.54 14.36
N ASN A 154 7.92 11.40 14.51
CA ASN A 154 9.26 11.13 13.99
C ASN A 154 9.25 10.02 12.92
N GLU A 155 8.07 9.66 12.42
CA GLU A 155 7.86 8.66 11.38
C GLU A 155 7.18 9.31 10.16
N ASN A 156 7.56 8.86 8.97
CA ASN A 156 7.16 9.22 7.63
C ASN A 156 7.16 7.93 6.79
N PHE A 157 6.02 7.62 6.24
CA PHE A 157 5.86 6.45 5.41
C PHE A 157 6.18 6.82 3.95
N TYR A 158 7.20 6.21 3.38
CA TYR A 158 7.59 6.44 1.98
C TYR A 158 6.90 5.42 1.07
N VAL A 159 6.63 5.78 -0.19
CA VAL A 159 6.08 4.87 -1.19
C VAL A 159 6.69 5.20 -2.56
N ILE A 160 7.27 4.23 -3.25
CA ILE A 160 7.74 4.41 -4.64
C ILE A 160 6.92 3.57 -5.60
N SER A 161 6.33 4.25 -6.58
CA SER A 161 5.50 3.63 -7.60
C SER A 161 6.24 3.39 -8.89
N PHE A 162 6.16 2.16 -9.38
CA PHE A 162 6.75 1.74 -10.64
C PHE A 162 5.63 1.59 -11.66
N LYS A 163 5.82 2.18 -12.83
CA LYS A 163 4.83 2.10 -13.92
C LYS A 163 4.86 0.75 -14.63
N ASN A 164 6.01 0.09 -14.56
CA ASN A 164 6.28 -1.18 -15.20
C ASN A 164 6.66 -2.20 -14.12
N ASN A 165 6.46 -3.47 -14.45
CA ASN A 165 6.82 -4.58 -13.61
C ASN A 165 8.29 -4.56 -13.10
N VAL A 166 8.47 -4.84 -11.82
CA VAL A 166 9.71 -5.11 -11.06
C VAL A 166 10.63 -6.28 -11.39
N SER A 167 10.07 -7.35 -11.94
CA SER A 167 10.57 -8.72 -11.73
C SER A 167 11.80 -9.07 -12.55
N ASN A 168 12.13 -8.26 -13.56
CA ASN A 168 13.30 -8.44 -14.41
C ASN A 168 14.39 -7.38 -14.17
N GLU A 169 14.28 -6.58 -13.12
CA GLU A 169 15.35 -5.64 -12.76
C GLU A 169 16.60 -6.40 -12.30
N THR A 170 17.79 -5.91 -12.68
CA THR A 170 19.08 -6.51 -12.29
C THR A 170 19.68 -5.86 -11.06
N TYR A 171 19.16 -4.70 -10.65
CA TYR A 171 19.57 -3.98 -9.47
C TYR A 171 18.51 -2.98 -9.01
N PHE A 172 18.61 -2.57 -7.75
CA PHE A 172 17.92 -1.40 -7.20
C PHE A 172 18.94 -0.58 -6.41
N ILE A 173 19.06 0.71 -6.70
CA ILE A 173 19.94 1.62 -5.95
C ILE A 173 19.05 2.66 -5.27
N PHE A 174 19.07 2.67 -3.95
CA PHE A 174 18.32 3.58 -3.10
C PHE A 174 19.23 4.73 -2.70
N THR A 175 18.86 5.95 -3.03
CA THR A 175 19.55 7.17 -2.58
C THR A 175 18.68 7.84 -1.52
N VAL A 176 19.15 7.84 -0.27
CA VAL A 176 18.50 8.50 0.86
C VAL A 176 19.07 9.90 0.99
N TRP A 177 18.22 10.92 0.82
CA TRP A 177 18.60 12.32 0.93
C TRP A 177 18.18 12.88 2.28
N TYR A 178 19.10 13.49 3.01
CA TYR A 178 18.84 14.13 4.30
C TYR A 178 18.53 15.62 4.14
N LYS A 179 17.80 16.19 5.12
CA LYS A 179 17.49 17.63 5.21
C LYS A 179 18.76 18.49 5.29
N SER A 180 19.86 17.93 5.79
CA SER A 180 21.19 18.56 5.81
C SER A 180 21.83 18.73 4.42
N GLY A 181 21.27 18.09 3.38
CA GLY A 181 21.84 18.04 2.04
C GLY A 181 22.79 16.87 1.78
N LYS A 182 23.10 16.06 2.80
CA LYS A 182 23.86 14.81 2.64
C LYS A 182 23.00 13.72 1.98
N SER A 183 23.65 12.77 1.31
CA SER A 183 22.99 11.58 0.77
C SER A 183 23.77 10.32 1.09
N LEU A 184 23.07 9.19 1.19
CA LEU A 184 23.63 7.84 1.31
C LEU A 184 23.06 6.96 0.20
N GLU A 185 23.88 6.10 -0.39
CA GLU A 185 23.47 5.14 -1.41
C GLU A 185 23.54 3.70 -0.90
N PHE A 186 22.51 2.93 -1.25
CA PHE A 186 22.40 1.52 -0.91
C PHE A 186 22.03 0.72 -2.16
N SER A 187 22.79 -0.33 -2.44
CA SER A 187 22.67 -1.11 -3.68
C SER A 187 22.18 -2.52 -3.37
N ILE A 188 21.04 -2.92 -3.91
CA ILE A 188 20.63 -4.32 -4.00
C ILE A 188 21.12 -4.86 -5.34
N THR A 189 22.00 -5.88 -5.30
CA THR A 189 22.53 -6.55 -6.50
C THR A 189 22.60 -8.06 -6.30
N GLY A 190 22.81 -8.82 -7.38
CA GLY A 190 23.03 -10.28 -7.29
C GLY A 190 21.84 -11.05 -6.72
N GLU A 191 22.08 -11.98 -5.79
CA GLU A 191 21.04 -12.85 -5.22
C GLU A 191 20.00 -12.08 -4.38
N GLU A 192 20.37 -10.94 -3.81
CA GLU A 192 19.45 -10.11 -3.03
C GLU A 192 18.33 -9.52 -3.87
N VAL A 193 18.60 -9.26 -5.15
CA VAL A 193 17.59 -8.79 -6.11
C VAL A 193 16.48 -9.83 -6.25
N ASN A 194 16.84 -11.12 -6.36
CA ASN A 194 15.86 -12.21 -6.46
C ASN A 194 15.04 -12.38 -5.16
N LYS A 195 15.66 -12.14 -4.00
CA LYS A 195 14.94 -12.14 -2.71
C LYS A 195 13.96 -10.97 -2.62
N PHE A 196 14.43 -9.77 -2.97
CA PHE A 196 13.61 -8.57 -3.00
C PHE A 196 12.46 -8.72 -3.99
N GLN A 197 12.71 -9.19 -5.21
CA GLN A 197 11.71 -9.40 -6.26
C GLN A 197 10.59 -10.38 -5.90
N ARG A 198 10.87 -11.34 -5.01
CA ARG A 198 9.87 -12.27 -4.48
C ARG A 198 9.09 -11.72 -3.29
N GLY A 199 9.28 -10.45 -2.93
CA GLY A 199 8.62 -9.78 -1.82
C GLY A 199 9.27 -9.99 -0.46
N GLY A 200 10.55 -10.41 -0.46
CA GLY A 200 11.35 -10.47 0.74
C GLY A 200 11.65 -9.08 1.29
N MET A 201 11.61 -8.96 2.62
CA MET A 201 12.08 -7.76 3.33
C MET A 201 13.61 -7.69 3.33
N LEU A 202 14.13 -6.48 3.16
CA LEU A 202 15.54 -6.13 3.32
C LEU A 202 15.67 -5.00 4.34
N TYR A 203 16.80 -5.02 5.06
CA TYR A 203 17.16 -4.05 6.07
C TYR A 203 18.54 -3.49 5.70
N PHE A 204 18.66 -2.17 5.71
CA PHE A 204 19.86 -1.43 5.33
C PHE A 204 20.43 -0.74 6.55
N TYR A 205 21.69 -1.01 6.84
CA TYR A 205 22.46 -0.52 7.97
C TYR A 205 23.56 0.43 7.50
N GLU A 206 24.17 1.20 8.40
CA GLU A 206 25.32 2.07 8.06
C GLU A 206 26.48 1.29 7.42
N GLU A 207 26.70 0.04 7.82
CA GLU A 207 27.71 -0.85 7.22
C GLU A 207 27.41 -1.25 5.76
N ASN A 208 26.20 -0.99 5.25
CA ASN A 208 25.83 -1.24 3.86
C ASN A 208 26.02 -0.02 2.95
N ILE A 209 26.52 1.10 3.48
CA ILE A 209 26.84 2.30 2.71
C ILE A 209 28.04 2.02 1.81
N GLN A 210 27.92 2.33 0.51
CA GLN A 210 29.02 2.29 -0.48
C GLN A 210 29.64 3.67 -0.68
#